data_AF-A0A3B4YRZ2-F1
#
_entry.id   AF-A0A3B4YRZ2-F1
#
_cell.length_a   1.000
_cell.length_b   1.000
_cell.length_c   1.000
_cell.angle_alpha   90.00
_cell.angle_beta   90.00
_cell.angle_gamma   90.00
#
_symmetry.space_group_name_H-M   'P 1'
#
loop_
_entity.id
_entity.type
_entity.pdbx_description
1 polymer ?
#
loop_
_entity_poly.entity_id
_entity_poly.type
_entity_poly.pdbx_seq_one_letter_code
_entity_poly.pdbx_strand_id
1 'polypeptide(L)'
;MRYQATLYLAVVIAVLLMTWIVAMNLFDVQQKTSNVLAFSGIDKIKLGFQNAINQDEPQCSISTVCPPNHSSIQLRSGAANIIGPKICFDGKTIMSHVMNNVGRGLNIVVLNGETGAVEKFGYLNMRGGNANEILAYLKEIKTGSIVLVASYDDVAEKLTDEMREIFVEMGSSLITSVRTRDSWVFAGRAGTEHKSLFEKQAVNDAKTNVYEGWPDMVEVSGCFPRTDVED
;
A
#
# COMPACT_ATOMS: atom_id res chain seq x y z
N MET A 1 -14.76 42.59 -49.12
CA MET A 1 -13.58 42.46 -48.24
C MET A 1 -13.89 42.42 -46.74
N ARG A 2 -14.80 43.24 -46.19
CA ARG A 2 -15.11 43.23 -44.73
C ARG A 2 -15.86 41.98 -44.23
N TYR A 3 -16.74 41.41 -45.03
CA TYR A 3 -17.58 40.25 -44.66
C TYR A 3 -16.80 38.93 -44.54
N GLN A 4 -15.78 38.75 -45.39
CA GLN A 4 -14.88 37.60 -45.30
C GLN A 4 -14.03 37.66 -44.04
N ALA A 5 -13.47 38.84 -43.69
CA ALA A 5 -12.68 39.01 -42.48
C ALA A 5 -13.49 38.73 -41.20
N THR A 6 -14.75 39.16 -41.14
CA THR A 6 -15.65 38.84 -40.01
C THR A 6 -16.00 37.36 -39.93
N LEU A 7 -16.15 36.68 -41.08
CA LEU A 7 -16.40 35.24 -41.12
C LEU A 7 -15.20 34.44 -40.63
N TYR A 8 -13.98 34.82 -41.06
CA TYR A 8 -12.74 34.19 -40.60
C TYR A 8 -12.54 34.37 -39.09
N LEU A 9 -12.80 35.58 -38.56
CA LEU A 9 -12.68 35.85 -37.12
C LEU A 9 -13.64 34.98 -36.31
N ALA A 10 -14.90 34.82 -36.77
CA ALA A 10 -15.88 33.98 -36.11
C ALA A 10 -15.47 32.49 -36.10
N VAL A 11 -14.90 31.99 -37.20
CA VAL A 11 -14.41 30.60 -37.29
C VAL A 11 -13.23 30.38 -36.34
N VAL A 12 -12.29 31.32 -36.25
CA VAL A 12 -11.13 31.20 -35.34
C VAL A 12 -11.59 31.16 -33.87
N ILE A 13 -12.56 32.00 -33.50
CA ILE A 13 -13.12 32.01 -32.13
C ILE A 13 -13.82 30.67 -31.83
N ALA A 14 -14.59 30.13 -32.77
CA ALA A 14 -15.26 28.85 -32.59
C ALA A 14 -14.27 27.69 -32.41
N VAL A 15 -13.17 27.68 -33.17
CA VAL A 15 -12.12 26.67 -33.03
C VAL A 15 -11.42 26.79 -31.67
N LEU A 16 -11.10 28.01 -31.22
CA LEU A 16 -10.47 28.22 -29.91
C LEU A 16 -11.38 27.74 -28.75
N LEU A 17 -12.69 28.04 -28.82
CA LEU A 17 -13.66 27.57 -27.83
C LEU A 17 -13.81 26.04 -27.85
N MET A 18 -13.86 25.43 -29.03
CA MET A 18 -13.90 23.96 -29.16
C MET A 18 -12.64 23.32 -28.58
N THR A 19 -11.46 23.87 -28.86
CA THR A 19 -10.20 23.35 -28.29
C THR A 19 -10.14 23.52 -26.77
N TRP A 20 -10.65 24.62 -26.23
CA TRP A 20 -10.74 24.85 -24.79
C TRP A 20 -11.70 23.85 -24.12
N ILE A 21 -12.89 23.66 -24.70
CA ILE A 21 -13.90 22.72 -24.19
C ILE A 21 -13.33 21.29 -24.20
N VAL A 22 -12.66 20.88 -25.29
CA VAL A 22 -12.01 19.56 -25.36
C VAL A 22 -10.89 19.45 -24.32
N ALA A 23 -10.08 20.49 -24.11
CA ALA A 23 -9.04 20.49 -23.09
C ALA A 23 -9.60 20.36 -21.66
N MET A 24 -10.71 21.03 -21.33
CA MET A 24 -11.34 20.89 -20.02
C MET A 24 -11.98 19.51 -19.82
N ASN A 25 -12.60 18.93 -20.85
CA ASN A 25 -13.12 17.56 -20.78
C ASN A 25 -12.00 16.52 -20.66
N LEU A 26 -10.87 16.72 -21.33
CA LEU A 26 -9.72 15.82 -21.23
C LEU A 26 -9.06 15.88 -19.84
N PHE A 27 -9.03 17.06 -19.22
CA PHE A 27 -8.51 17.24 -17.86
C PHE A 27 -9.43 16.63 -16.79
N ASP A 28 -10.76 16.75 -16.94
CA ASP A 28 -11.73 16.15 -16.03
C ASP A 28 -11.69 14.61 -16.06
N VAL A 29 -11.49 14.02 -17.26
CA VAL A 29 -11.29 12.57 -17.42
C VAL A 29 -10.00 12.09 -16.75
N GLN A 30 -8.91 12.86 -16.78
CA GLN A 30 -7.66 12.52 -16.09
C GLN A 30 -7.78 12.60 -14.55
N GLN A 31 -8.56 13.56 -14.03
CA GLN A 31 -8.71 13.78 -12.59
C GLN A 31 -9.64 12.74 -11.94
N LYS A 32 -10.68 12.28 -12.66
CA LYS A 32 -11.67 11.31 -12.17
C LYS A 32 -11.13 9.87 -12.06
N THR A 33 -9.97 9.57 -12.66
CA THR A 33 -9.33 8.25 -12.61
C THR A 33 -8.19 8.13 -11.59
N SER A 34 -7.76 9.22 -10.94
CA SER A 34 -6.48 9.24 -10.18
C SER A 34 -6.58 9.43 -8.67
N ASN A 35 -7.77 9.45 -8.06
CA ASN A 35 -7.90 9.81 -6.64
C ASN A 35 -8.34 8.68 -5.69
N VAL A 36 -8.51 7.45 -6.18
CA VAL A 36 -9.13 6.40 -5.36
C VAL A 36 -8.22 5.18 -5.15
N LEU A 37 -7.57 4.62 -6.19
CA LEU A 37 -6.74 3.42 -6.03
C LEU A 37 -5.64 3.38 -7.10
N ALA A 38 -4.36 3.44 -6.72
CA ALA A 38 -3.26 3.20 -7.66
C ALA A 38 -2.90 1.70 -7.70
N PHE A 39 -3.80 0.86 -8.23
CA PHE A 39 -3.49 -0.55 -8.55
C PHE A 39 -2.56 -0.61 -9.77
N SER A 40 -1.25 -0.66 -9.52
CA SER A 40 -0.21 -0.65 -10.56
C SER A 40 0.43 -2.03 -10.80
N GLY A 41 -0.31 -3.11 -10.55
CA GLY A 41 0.33 -4.39 -10.23
C GLY A 41 0.34 -5.50 -11.25
N ILE A 42 -0.78 -5.83 -11.90
CA ILE A 42 -0.87 -7.13 -12.57
C ILE A 42 -0.13 -7.16 -13.92
N ASP A 43 -0.17 -6.07 -14.70
CA ASP A 43 0.43 -6.05 -16.04
C ASP A 43 1.96 -5.88 -16.05
N LYS A 44 2.54 -5.21 -15.04
CA LYS A 44 4.00 -5.05 -14.93
C LYS A 44 4.71 -6.30 -14.43
N ILE A 45 4.03 -7.16 -13.66
CA ILE A 45 4.63 -8.40 -13.13
C ILE A 45 4.94 -9.38 -14.26
N LYS A 46 4.12 -9.42 -15.32
CA LYS A 46 4.31 -10.39 -16.42
C LYS A 46 5.52 -10.07 -17.31
N LEU A 47 5.92 -8.80 -17.40
CA LEU A 47 7.02 -8.32 -18.26
C LEU A 47 8.39 -8.31 -17.56
N GLY A 48 8.44 -8.39 -16.22
CA GLY A 48 9.70 -8.39 -15.46
C GLY A 48 10.29 -9.78 -15.16
N PHE A 49 9.59 -10.86 -15.51
CA PHE A 49 9.92 -12.21 -15.03
C PHE A 49 10.95 -13.00 -15.85
N GLN A 50 11.48 -12.45 -16.94
CA GLN A 50 12.32 -13.24 -17.85
C GLN A 50 13.83 -13.09 -17.69
N ASN A 51 14.35 -12.13 -16.91
CA ASN A 51 15.80 -11.93 -16.82
C ASN A 51 16.30 -11.61 -15.40
N ALA A 52 16.33 -12.62 -14.53
CA ALA A 52 17.25 -12.68 -13.38
C ALA A 52 17.21 -14.08 -12.75
N ILE A 53 17.96 -15.03 -13.32
CA ILE A 53 18.38 -16.23 -12.60
C ILE A 53 19.89 -16.14 -12.46
N ASN A 54 20.36 -15.74 -11.26
CA ASN A 54 21.42 -16.44 -10.52
C ASN A 54 21.86 -15.69 -9.24
N GLN A 55 21.90 -16.47 -8.15
CA GLN A 55 22.72 -16.35 -6.92
C GLN A 55 22.15 -15.55 -5.73
N ASP A 56 21.61 -16.31 -4.77
CA ASP A 56 21.69 -16.11 -3.31
C ASP A 56 21.49 -14.67 -2.79
N GLU A 57 20.42 -14.02 -3.20
CA GLU A 57 19.93 -12.83 -2.50
C GLU A 57 19.20 -13.31 -1.22
N PRO A 58 19.57 -12.84 -0.02
CA PRO A 58 18.98 -13.33 1.23
C PRO A 58 17.47 -13.09 1.20
N GLN A 59 16.71 -14.19 1.28
CA GLN A 59 15.25 -14.21 1.23
C GLN A 59 14.70 -13.14 2.18
N CYS A 60 14.25 -12.00 1.67
CA CYS A 60 13.77 -10.90 2.51
C CYS A 60 14.70 -10.51 3.69
N SER A 61 16.02 -10.59 3.53
CA SER A 61 17.00 -10.25 4.58
C SER A 61 16.97 -11.12 5.85
N ILE A 62 16.36 -12.32 5.83
CA ILE A 62 16.58 -13.29 6.92
C ILE A 62 17.83 -14.13 6.65
N SER A 63 18.62 -14.37 7.69
CA SER A 63 19.88 -15.13 7.62
C SER A 63 19.69 -16.64 7.60
N THR A 64 18.47 -17.13 7.87
CA THR A 64 18.14 -18.55 8.00
C THR A 64 17.04 -18.94 7.02
N VAL A 65 17.15 -20.12 6.42
CA VAL A 65 16.09 -20.70 5.59
C VAL A 65 14.87 -21.00 6.45
N CYS A 66 13.68 -20.64 5.98
CA CYS A 66 12.45 -20.93 6.71
C CYS A 66 12.12 -22.43 6.73
N PRO A 67 11.49 -22.92 7.81
CA PRO A 67 11.01 -24.30 7.86
C PRO A 67 9.92 -24.56 6.81
N PRO A 68 9.59 -25.83 6.52
CA PRO A 68 8.47 -26.17 5.65
C PRO A 68 7.17 -25.46 6.06
N ASN A 69 6.31 -25.17 5.08
CA ASN A 69 5.05 -24.44 5.27
C ASN A 69 5.19 -23.03 5.86
N HIS A 70 6.37 -22.42 5.77
CA HIS A 70 6.58 -21.02 6.13
C HIS A 70 7.14 -20.24 4.95
N SER A 71 6.84 -18.94 4.91
CA SER A 71 7.41 -18.00 3.95
C SER A 71 8.27 -16.97 4.67
N SER A 72 9.42 -16.63 4.10
CA SER A 72 10.22 -15.51 4.59
C SER A 72 9.45 -14.20 4.42
N ILE A 73 9.44 -13.33 5.43
CA ILE A 73 8.87 -12.00 5.31
C ILE A 73 9.84 -10.92 5.80
N GLN A 74 9.72 -9.73 5.21
CA GLN A 74 10.31 -8.50 5.76
C GLN A 74 9.35 -7.35 5.49
N LEU A 75 8.89 -6.74 6.58
CA LEU A 75 8.04 -5.57 6.58
C LEU A 75 8.80 -4.43 7.23
N ARG A 76 8.96 -3.33 6.51
CA ARG A 76 9.59 -2.12 7.03
C ARG A 76 8.69 -0.92 6.72
N SER A 77 8.37 -0.12 7.74
CA SER A 77 7.63 1.12 7.56
C SER A 77 8.44 2.14 6.75
N GLY A 78 7.79 3.22 6.32
CA GLY A 78 8.49 4.39 5.80
C GLY A 78 9.33 5.08 6.89
N ALA A 79 10.30 5.86 6.45
CA ALA A 79 11.05 6.78 7.29
C ALA A 79 10.55 8.20 7.04
N ALA A 80 9.83 8.74 8.02
CA ALA A 80 9.07 9.98 7.91
C ALA A 80 8.21 10.01 6.63
N ASN A 81 8.28 11.11 5.87
CA ASN A 81 7.65 11.27 4.57
C ASN A 81 8.65 11.17 3.39
N ILE A 82 9.88 10.73 3.64
CA ILE A 82 10.98 10.77 2.66
C ILE A 82 11.20 9.40 2.01
N ILE A 83 11.41 8.37 2.83
CA ILE A 83 11.67 7.00 2.33
C ILE A 83 10.41 6.18 2.53
N GLY A 84 9.93 5.59 1.43
CA GLY A 84 8.76 4.72 1.45
C GLY A 84 9.06 3.35 2.08
N PRO A 85 8.00 2.60 2.44
CA PRO A 85 8.12 1.30 3.09
C PRO A 85 8.69 0.23 2.16
N LYS A 86 9.00 -0.94 2.72
CA LYS A 86 9.36 -2.16 1.99
C LYS A 86 8.51 -3.33 2.49
N ILE A 87 7.90 -4.07 1.56
CA ILE A 87 7.19 -5.31 1.83
C ILE A 87 7.79 -6.40 0.94
N CYS A 88 8.36 -7.41 1.58
CA CYS A 88 8.95 -8.59 0.93
C CYS A 88 8.30 -9.86 1.48
N PHE A 89 7.99 -10.79 0.58
CA PHE A 89 7.41 -12.09 0.89
C PHE A 89 8.06 -13.17 0.02
N ASP A 90 8.45 -14.27 0.65
CA ASP A 90 9.07 -15.46 0.03
C ASP A 90 10.24 -15.12 -0.90
N GLY A 91 11.18 -14.31 -0.39
CA GLY A 91 12.33 -13.80 -1.13
C GLY A 91 12.04 -12.72 -2.16
N LYS A 92 10.77 -12.39 -2.42
CA LYS A 92 10.39 -11.42 -3.44
C LYS A 92 9.93 -10.10 -2.81
N THR A 93 10.58 -9.01 -3.20
CA THR A 93 10.10 -7.66 -2.86
C THR A 93 8.86 -7.34 -3.70
N ILE A 94 7.73 -7.09 -3.05
CA ILE A 94 6.43 -6.80 -3.69
C ILE A 94 6.22 -5.29 -3.77
N MET A 95 6.49 -4.58 -2.67
CA MET A 95 6.37 -3.13 -2.59
C MET A 95 7.66 -2.51 -2.06
N SER A 96 8.13 -1.45 -2.70
CA SER A 96 9.25 -0.66 -2.19
C SER A 96 9.29 0.74 -2.77
N HIS A 97 10.00 1.64 -2.09
CA HIS A 97 10.27 2.99 -2.58
C HIS A 97 10.92 2.98 -3.98
N VAL A 98 11.91 2.12 -4.22
CA VAL A 98 12.63 2.03 -5.51
C VAL A 98 11.77 1.48 -6.64
N MET A 99 10.74 0.67 -6.32
CA MET A 99 9.77 0.17 -7.31
C MET A 99 8.70 1.20 -7.67
N ASN A 100 8.70 2.37 -7.01
CA ASN A 100 7.75 3.45 -7.24
C ASN A 100 6.27 2.97 -7.20
N ASN A 101 5.97 2.05 -6.28
CA ASN A 101 4.65 1.47 -6.10
C ASN A 101 4.13 1.58 -4.65
N VAL A 102 4.70 2.50 -3.87
CA VAL A 102 4.32 2.82 -2.49
C VAL A 102 3.79 4.24 -2.38
N GLY A 103 2.94 4.50 -1.39
CA GLY A 103 2.34 5.81 -1.18
C GLY A 103 2.00 6.08 0.28
N ARG A 104 1.72 7.35 0.60
CA ARG A 104 1.40 7.78 1.98
C ARG A 104 0.14 7.06 2.48
N GLY A 105 0.12 6.71 3.76
CA GLY A 105 -0.93 5.90 4.37
C GLY A 105 -0.52 4.44 4.60
N LEU A 106 -1.48 3.53 4.48
CA LEU A 106 -1.28 2.10 4.71
C LEU A 106 -0.91 1.41 3.40
N ASN A 107 0.32 0.92 3.27
CA ASN A 107 0.74 0.11 2.13
C ASN A 107 0.41 -1.34 2.44
N ILE A 108 -0.38 -1.99 1.60
CA ILE A 108 -0.97 -3.29 1.88
C ILE A 108 -0.72 -4.26 0.73
N VAL A 109 -0.40 -5.51 1.10
CA VAL A 109 -0.35 -6.66 0.20
C VAL A 109 -1.30 -7.72 0.75
N VAL A 110 -2.18 -8.22 -0.12
CA VAL A 110 -3.08 -9.35 0.16
C VAL A 110 -2.63 -10.53 -0.68
N LEU A 111 -2.33 -11.63 0.00
CA LEU A 111 -1.88 -12.88 -0.61
C LEU A 111 -2.92 -13.97 -0.38
N ASN A 112 -3.02 -14.88 -1.32
CA ASN A 112 -3.77 -16.11 -1.16
C ASN A 112 -3.18 -16.92 0.00
N GLY A 113 -4.02 -17.34 0.95
CA GLY A 113 -3.59 -18.01 2.17
C GLY A 113 -2.83 -19.32 1.93
N GLU A 114 -3.29 -20.13 0.99
CA GLU A 114 -2.75 -21.46 0.72
C GLU A 114 -1.50 -21.41 -0.16
N THR A 115 -1.57 -20.64 -1.25
CA THR A 115 -0.52 -20.63 -2.28
C THR A 115 0.55 -19.56 -2.04
N GLY A 116 0.26 -18.54 -1.24
CA GLY A 116 1.11 -17.35 -1.08
C GLY A 116 1.14 -16.45 -2.32
N ALA A 117 0.29 -16.68 -3.32
CA ALA A 117 0.22 -15.86 -4.53
C ALA A 117 -0.33 -14.46 -4.22
N VAL A 118 0.25 -13.43 -4.84
CA VAL A 118 -0.21 -12.04 -4.68
C VAL A 118 -1.56 -11.86 -5.37
N GLU A 119 -2.61 -11.54 -4.60
CA GLU A 119 -3.96 -11.26 -5.12
C GLU A 119 -4.17 -9.76 -5.35
N LYS A 120 -3.82 -8.93 -4.37
CA LYS A 120 -3.94 -7.47 -4.42
C LYS A 120 -2.74 -6.82 -3.74
N PHE A 121 -2.30 -5.67 -4.24
CA PHE A 121 -1.37 -4.80 -3.51
C PHE A 121 -1.54 -3.34 -3.93
N GLY A 122 -1.20 -2.43 -3.03
CA GLY A 122 -1.31 -0.99 -3.25
C GLY A 122 -1.20 -0.23 -1.94
N TYR A 123 -1.62 1.02 -1.93
CA TYR A 123 -1.67 1.83 -0.72
C TYR A 123 -3.02 2.51 -0.54
N LEU A 124 -3.44 2.63 0.71
CA LEU A 124 -4.66 3.29 1.14
C LEU A 124 -4.24 4.66 1.68
N ASN A 125 -4.59 5.73 0.96
CA ASN A 125 -4.23 7.09 1.35
C ASN A 125 -5.06 7.53 2.57
N MET A 126 -4.48 7.39 3.76
CA MET A 126 -5.14 7.68 5.04
C MET A 126 -5.26 9.17 5.36
N ARG A 127 -4.92 10.06 4.42
CA ARG A 127 -5.07 11.53 4.54
C ARG A 127 -6.06 12.08 3.53
N GLY A 128 -5.79 11.84 2.24
CA GLY A 128 -6.62 12.34 1.13
C GLY A 128 -7.66 11.36 0.59
N GLY A 129 -7.61 10.08 1.00
CA GLY A 129 -8.52 9.05 0.51
C GLY A 129 -9.91 9.11 1.13
N ASN A 130 -10.87 8.46 0.46
CA ASN A 130 -12.23 8.32 0.95
C ASN A 130 -12.33 7.18 1.97
N ALA A 131 -12.76 7.49 3.19
CA ALA A 131 -12.88 6.50 4.26
C ALA A 131 -13.82 5.33 3.92
N ASN A 132 -14.91 5.57 3.19
CA ASN A 132 -15.86 4.52 2.83
C ASN A 132 -15.27 3.53 1.82
N GLU A 133 -14.47 4.03 0.87
CA GLU A 133 -13.79 3.18 -0.12
C GLU A 133 -12.66 2.36 0.53
N ILE A 134 -11.93 2.97 1.47
CA ILE A 134 -10.91 2.27 2.28
C ILE A 134 -11.57 1.15 3.10
N LEU A 135 -12.70 1.44 3.76
CA LEU A 135 -13.43 0.46 4.55
C LEU A 135 -13.97 -0.67 3.67
N ALA A 136 -14.57 -0.35 2.52
CA ALA A 136 -15.06 -1.33 1.56
C ALA A 136 -13.93 -2.25 1.09
N TYR A 137 -12.76 -1.70 0.77
CA TYR A 137 -11.59 -2.47 0.39
C TYR A 137 -11.16 -3.46 1.50
N LEU A 138 -11.13 -3.02 2.76
CA LEU A 138 -10.76 -3.89 3.88
C LEU A 138 -11.78 -5.01 4.09
N LYS A 139 -13.07 -4.73 3.95
CA LYS A 139 -14.15 -5.72 4.03
C LYS A 139 -14.17 -6.73 2.88
N GLU A 140 -13.61 -6.40 1.73
CA GLU A 140 -13.48 -7.32 0.59
C GLU A 140 -12.36 -8.35 0.76
N ILE A 141 -11.49 -8.19 1.75
CA ILE A 141 -10.41 -9.15 2.00
C ILE A 141 -11.04 -10.47 2.47
N LYS A 142 -10.81 -11.53 1.69
CA LYS A 142 -11.38 -12.84 1.97
C LYS A 142 -10.75 -13.44 3.22
N THR A 143 -11.57 -14.08 4.05
CA THR A 143 -11.11 -14.96 5.13
C THR A 143 -10.04 -15.95 4.64
N GLY A 144 -9.00 -16.17 5.44
CA GLY A 144 -7.85 -17.00 5.10
C GLY A 144 -6.73 -16.28 4.34
N SER A 145 -6.97 -15.09 3.80
CA SER A 145 -5.94 -14.32 3.09
C SER A 145 -4.85 -13.84 4.05
N ILE A 146 -3.58 -13.93 3.63
CA ILE A 146 -2.47 -13.31 4.35
C ILE A 146 -2.44 -11.82 4.00
N VAL A 147 -2.33 -10.98 5.02
CA VAL A 147 -2.33 -9.52 4.88
C VAL A 147 -1.04 -8.96 5.45
N LEU A 148 -0.28 -8.25 4.62
CA LEU A 148 0.95 -7.58 5.01
C LEU A 148 0.76 -6.07 4.90
N VAL A 149 1.15 -5.32 5.93
CA VAL A 149 0.94 -3.87 6.02
C VAL A 149 2.20 -3.17 6.49
N ALA A 150 2.48 -2.01 5.89
CA ALA A 150 3.51 -1.09 6.33
C ALA A 150 3.02 0.36 6.22
N SER A 151 3.18 1.15 7.29
CA SER A 151 2.81 2.56 7.31
C SER A 151 3.80 3.44 6.55
N TYR A 152 3.32 4.59 6.04
CA TYR A 152 4.16 5.64 5.47
C TYR A 152 3.56 7.03 5.72
N ASP A 153 4.36 7.96 6.25
CA ASP A 153 3.97 9.32 6.65
C ASP A 153 2.93 9.36 7.79
N ASP A 154 1.64 9.21 7.48
CA ASP A 154 0.55 9.22 8.45
C ASP A 154 -0.52 8.20 8.07
N VAL A 155 -1.05 7.49 9.06
CA VAL A 155 -2.08 6.46 8.88
C VAL A 155 -3.37 6.72 9.64
N ALA A 156 -3.42 7.73 10.51
CA ALA A 156 -4.46 7.81 11.53
C ALA A 156 -5.68 8.64 11.11
N GLU A 157 -5.53 9.63 10.23
CA GLU A 157 -6.59 10.60 9.93
C GLU A 157 -7.89 9.96 9.40
N LYS A 158 -7.81 8.87 8.61
CA LYS A 158 -8.99 8.11 8.15
C LYS A 158 -9.20 6.77 8.85
N LEU A 159 -8.42 6.44 9.87
CA LEU A 159 -8.47 5.12 10.52
C LEU A 159 -9.57 5.07 11.58
N THR A 160 -10.76 4.62 11.16
CA THR A 160 -11.94 4.49 12.02
C THR A 160 -11.88 3.27 12.94
N ASP A 161 -12.70 3.26 13.99
CA ASP A 161 -12.80 2.11 14.91
C ASP A 161 -13.20 0.82 14.18
N GLU A 162 -14.08 0.91 13.19
CA GLU A 162 -14.49 -0.23 12.37
C GLU A 162 -13.32 -0.78 11.51
N MET A 163 -12.47 0.10 10.95
CA MET A 163 -11.27 -0.36 10.24
C MET A 163 -10.26 -1.00 11.19
N ARG A 164 -10.14 -0.47 12.42
CA ARG A 164 -9.27 -1.04 13.45
C ARG A 164 -9.74 -2.43 13.84
N GLU A 165 -11.05 -2.62 14.01
CA GLU A 165 -11.63 -3.93 14.33
C GLU A 165 -11.31 -4.96 13.24
N ILE A 166 -11.41 -4.59 11.95
CA ILE A 166 -11.02 -5.49 10.85
C ILE A 166 -9.56 -5.94 10.98
N PHE A 167 -8.64 -5.06 11.37
CA PHE A 167 -7.25 -5.46 11.61
C PHE A 167 -7.07 -6.30 12.88
N VAL A 168 -7.89 -6.09 13.92
CA VAL A 168 -7.94 -6.96 15.10
C VAL A 168 -8.38 -8.37 14.70
N GLU A 169 -9.42 -8.49 13.86
CA GLU A 169 -9.88 -9.76 13.26
C GLU A 169 -8.85 -10.39 12.30
N MET A 170 -7.83 -9.64 11.87
CA MET A 170 -6.67 -10.16 11.14
C MET A 170 -5.53 -10.61 12.07
N GLY A 171 -5.66 -10.39 13.38
CA GLY A 171 -4.69 -10.76 14.41
C GLY A 171 -3.86 -9.59 14.96
N SER A 172 -4.17 -8.33 14.64
CA SER A 172 -3.44 -7.19 15.19
C SER A 172 -3.75 -6.97 16.67
N SER A 173 -2.69 -6.71 17.44
CA SER A 173 -2.76 -6.33 18.85
C SER A 173 -2.48 -4.84 19.09
N LEU A 174 -1.81 -4.17 18.15
CA LEU A 174 -1.38 -2.78 18.30
C LEU A 174 -2.22 -1.77 17.50
N ILE A 175 -3.00 -2.20 16.50
CA ILE A 175 -3.75 -1.31 15.61
C ILE A 175 -4.67 -0.36 16.37
N THR A 176 -5.26 -0.78 17.49
CA THR A 176 -6.13 0.09 18.30
C THR A 176 -5.38 1.24 18.97
N SER A 177 -4.07 1.13 19.13
CA SER A 177 -3.21 2.16 19.74
C SER A 177 -2.49 3.05 18.72
N VAL A 178 -2.51 2.68 17.44
CA VAL A 178 -1.86 3.43 16.34
C VAL A 178 -2.48 4.82 16.22
N ARG A 179 -1.64 5.85 16.38
CA ARG A 179 -2.01 7.27 16.29
C ARG A 179 -1.27 7.99 15.15
N THR A 180 -1.53 9.28 15.02
CA THR A 180 -0.93 10.16 14.01
C THR A 180 0.58 10.00 13.94
N ARG A 181 1.07 9.66 12.74
CA ARG A 181 2.47 9.43 12.35
C ARG A 181 3.21 8.31 13.07
N ASP A 182 2.51 7.42 13.77
CA ASP A 182 3.17 6.21 14.25
C ASP A 182 3.72 5.39 13.09
N SER A 183 4.93 4.87 13.27
CA SER A 183 5.47 3.85 12.38
C SER A 183 4.89 2.50 12.80
N TRP A 184 4.26 1.77 11.89
CA TRP A 184 3.61 0.49 12.18
C TRP A 184 3.77 -0.47 11.01
N VAL A 185 4.05 -1.73 11.34
CA VAL A 185 4.08 -2.86 10.40
C VAL A 185 3.33 -4.03 11.00
N PHE A 186 2.70 -4.82 10.14
CA PHE A 186 1.86 -5.94 10.55
C PHE A 186 1.78 -7.00 9.45
N ALA A 187 1.95 -8.26 9.82
CA ALA A 187 1.54 -9.40 9.00
C ALA A 187 0.48 -10.19 9.77
N GLY A 188 -0.63 -10.55 9.14
CA GLY A 188 -1.68 -11.34 9.77
C GLY A 188 -2.45 -12.17 8.76
N ARG A 189 -3.53 -12.81 9.23
CA ARG A 189 -4.45 -13.57 8.38
C ARG A 189 -5.88 -13.18 8.70
N ALA A 190 -6.65 -12.85 7.65
CA ALA A 190 -8.04 -12.44 7.82
C ALA A 190 -8.89 -13.57 8.42
N GLY A 191 -9.59 -13.28 9.51
CA GLY A 191 -10.46 -14.21 10.22
C GLY A 191 -9.72 -15.21 11.12
N THR A 192 -8.48 -14.90 11.51
CA THR A 192 -7.73 -15.72 12.48
C THR A 192 -8.24 -15.48 13.91
N GLU A 193 -8.17 -16.50 14.76
CA GLU A 193 -8.40 -16.36 16.21
C GLU A 193 -7.12 -16.02 16.98
N HIS A 194 -5.96 -16.06 16.32
CA HIS A 194 -4.66 -15.88 16.96
C HIS A 194 -4.09 -14.49 16.72
N LYS A 195 -3.44 -13.94 17.76
CA LYS A 195 -2.68 -12.70 17.63
C LYS A 195 -1.42 -12.95 16.81
N SER A 196 -1.10 -12.01 15.92
CA SER A 196 0.13 -12.06 15.15
C SER A 196 1.34 -11.77 16.02
N LEU A 197 2.40 -12.54 15.80
CA LEU A 197 3.74 -12.27 16.32
C LEU A 197 4.55 -11.31 15.43
N PHE A 198 4.02 -10.98 14.25
CA PHE A 198 4.68 -10.19 13.23
C PHE A 198 4.11 -8.78 13.19
N GLU A 199 4.20 -8.08 14.30
CA GLU A 199 3.67 -6.73 14.47
C GLU A 199 4.65 -5.86 15.27
N LYS A 200 4.82 -4.61 14.84
CA LYS A 200 5.67 -3.64 15.57
C LYS A 200 5.19 -2.22 15.35
N GLN A 201 5.33 -1.40 16.39
CA GLN A 201 4.97 0.01 16.39
C GLN A 201 6.10 0.84 17.01
N ALA A 202 6.39 2.00 16.43
CA ALA A 202 7.11 3.08 17.09
C ALA A 202 6.16 4.27 17.21
N VAL A 203 5.99 4.72 18.45
CA VAL A 203 5.04 5.77 18.81
C VAL A 203 5.64 7.13 18.49
N ASN A 204 4.88 7.98 17.82
CA ASN A 204 5.20 9.38 17.61
C ASN A 204 5.16 10.14 18.95
N ASP A 205 6.32 10.56 19.43
CA ASP A 205 6.51 11.38 20.62
C ASP A 205 7.63 12.39 20.37
N ALA A 206 7.32 13.68 20.51
CA ALA A 206 8.24 14.78 20.27
C ALA A 206 9.56 14.67 21.08
N LYS A 207 9.57 13.93 22.19
CA LYS A 207 10.77 13.73 23.03
C LYS A 207 11.69 12.61 22.54
N THR A 208 11.17 11.61 21.83
CA THR A 208 11.91 10.40 21.44
C THR A 208 12.00 10.21 19.93
N ASN A 209 11.32 11.06 19.16
CA ASN A 209 11.35 11.02 17.71
C ASN A 209 12.77 11.14 17.14
N VAL A 210 13.09 10.26 16.20
CA VAL A 210 14.37 10.26 15.46
C VAL A 210 14.35 11.31 14.34
N TYR A 211 13.18 11.59 13.77
CA TYR A 211 12.98 12.63 12.75
C TYR A 211 12.13 13.78 13.30
N GLU A 212 12.14 14.93 12.65
CA GLU A 212 11.37 16.10 13.09
C GLU A 212 9.86 15.85 12.97
N GLY A 213 9.24 15.33 14.04
CA GLY A 213 7.80 15.04 14.09
C GLY A 213 7.40 13.67 13.54
N TRP A 214 8.36 12.74 13.36
CA TRP A 214 8.10 11.32 13.09
C TRP A 214 9.02 10.42 13.94
N PRO A 215 8.53 9.28 14.43
CA PRO A 215 9.34 8.29 15.14
C PRO A 215 10.26 7.55 14.16
N ASP A 216 11.13 6.69 14.70
CA ASP A 216 11.96 5.81 13.85
C ASP A 216 11.10 4.88 13.00
N MET A 217 11.67 4.38 11.91
CA MET A 217 11.07 3.29 11.13
C MET A 217 11.08 1.99 11.95
N VAL A 218 10.07 1.15 11.75
CA VAL A 218 10.01 -0.18 12.36
C VAL A 218 10.16 -1.26 11.31
N GLU A 219 10.82 -2.33 11.70
CA GLU A 219 10.99 -3.52 10.87
C GLU A 219 10.63 -4.78 11.66
N VAL A 220 9.97 -5.70 10.97
CA VAL A 220 9.73 -7.09 11.36
C VAL A 220 10.20 -7.98 10.21
N SER A 221 10.96 -9.01 10.54
CA SER A 221 11.37 -10.05 9.59
C SER A 221 11.33 -11.42 10.26
N GLY A 222 11.13 -12.48 9.47
CA GLY A 222 11.08 -13.84 9.99
C GLY A 222 10.35 -14.80 9.05
N CYS A 223 9.92 -15.93 9.60
CA CYS A 223 9.22 -16.99 8.86
C CYS A 223 7.75 -17.00 9.23
N PHE A 224 6.89 -16.56 8.32
CA PHE A 224 5.44 -16.48 8.50
C PHE A 224 4.77 -17.81 8.10
N PRO A 225 3.89 -18.40 8.93
CA PRO A 225 3.23 -19.67 8.63
C PRO A 225 2.21 -19.55 7.48
N ARG A 226 2.29 -20.46 6.50
CA ARG A 226 1.36 -20.50 5.35
C ARG A 226 0.00 -21.09 5.67
N THR A 227 -0.11 -21.89 6.72
CA THR A 227 -1.39 -22.37 7.26
C THR A 227 -1.71 -21.63 8.55
N ASP A 228 -2.96 -21.62 8.97
CA ASP A 228 -3.25 -21.26 10.36
C ASP A 228 -2.63 -22.31 11.27
N VAL A 229 -2.20 -21.85 12.45
CA VAL A 229 -1.67 -22.75 13.47
C VAL A 229 -2.89 -23.51 14.01
N GLU A 230 -3.12 -24.72 13.51
CA GLU A 230 -4.01 -25.66 14.19
C GLU A 230 -3.28 -26.15 15.45
N ASP A 231 -3.91 -25.95 16.62
CA ASP A 231 -3.44 -26.46 17.91
C ASP A 231 -3.33 -28.01 17.95
#